data_AF-A0A7V3DWL7-F1
#
_entry.id   AF-A0A7V3DWL7-F1
#
_cell.length_a   1.000
_cell.length_b   1.000
_cell.length_c   1.000
_cell.angle_alpha   90.00
_cell.angle_beta   90.00
_cell.angle_gamma   90.00
#
_symmetry.space_group_name_H-M   'P 1'
#
loop_
_entity.id
_entity.type
_entity.pdbx_description
1 polymer ?
#
loop_
_entity_poly.entity_id
_entity_poly.type
_entity_poly.pdbx_seq_one_letter_code
_entity_poly.pdbx_strand_id
1 'polypeptide(L)'
;MRDKKQFVFIMCDTQGANCVGAYGRPELTTPNIDGLAASGIRFDRAYTTCPLCVLARGALFTGCYPANNGARANEMAPQASIHPAGLPWGCKM
;
A
#
# COMPACT_ATOMS: atom_id res chain seq x y z
N MET A 1 -5.85 -22.53 23.49
CA MET A 1 -4.99 -21.81 22.52
C MET A 1 -5.46 -20.36 22.47
N ARG A 2 -4.58 -19.36 22.59
CA ARG A 2 -5.00 -17.96 22.46
C ARG A 2 -5.50 -17.74 21.03
N ASP A 3 -6.69 -17.16 20.93
CA ASP A 3 -7.34 -16.79 19.68
C ASP A 3 -6.56 -15.64 19.02
N LYS A 4 -5.44 -15.97 18.37
CA LYS A 4 -4.51 -14.98 17.80
C LYS A 4 -5.10 -14.48 16.49
N LYS A 5 -5.38 -13.17 16.43
CA LYS A 5 -5.85 -12.52 15.20
C LYS A 5 -4.85 -12.76 14.07
N GLN A 6 -5.38 -13.15 12.92
CA GLN A 6 -4.64 -13.32 11.68
C GLN A 6 -4.79 -12.05 10.83
N PHE A 7 -3.73 -11.71 10.11
CA PHE A 7 -3.72 -10.55 9.21
C PHE A 7 -3.51 -11.04 7.79
N VAL A 8 -4.39 -10.60 6.87
CA VAL A 8 -4.29 -10.86 5.44
C VAL A 8 -4.14 -9.52 4.75
N PHE A 9 -3.04 -9.34 4.02
CA PHE A 9 -2.78 -8.16 3.22
C PHE A 9 -2.99 -8.47 1.74
N ILE A 10 -3.96 -7.80 1.11
CA ILE A 10 -4.31 -7.98 -0.31
C ILE A 10 -3.97 -6.69 -1.05
N MET A 11 -3.24 -6.80 -2.16
CA MET A 11 -2.84 -5.68 -3.00
C MET A 11 -3.01 -6.06 -4.47
N CYS A 12 -3.65 -5.18 -5.24
CA CYS A 12 -3.78 -5.29 -6.70
C CYS A 12 -2.71 -4.42 -7.37
N ASP A 13 -2.12 -4.91 -8.46
CA ASP A 13 -1.24 -4.07 -9.30
C ASP A 13 -2.09 -3.21 -10.24
N THR A 14 -1.65 -1.98 -10.49
CA THR A 14 -2.25 -0.99 -11.41
C THR A 14 -3.75 -0.62 -11.22
N GLN A 15 -4.40 -1.06 -10.14
CA GLN A 15 -5.82 -0.77 -9.90
C GLN A 15 -6.05 0.66 -9.37
N GLY A 16 -6.76 1.48 -10.15
CA GLY A 16 -7.28 2.77 -9.70
C GLY A 16 -8.54 2.64 -8.85
N ALA A 17 -8.81 3.63 -8.00
CA ALA A 17 -10.05 3.68 -7.20
C ALA A 17 -11.31 3.71 -8.09
N ASN A 18 -11.22 4.34 -9.26
CA ASN A 18 -12.27 4.39 -10.27
C ASN A 18 -12.57 3.04 -10.96
N CYS A 19 -11.87 1.96 -10.59
CA CYS A 19 -12.15 0.60 -11.07
C CYS A 19 -12.92 -0.25 -10.04
N VAL A 20 -13.42 0.34 -8.95
CA VAL A 20 -14.13 -0.35 -7.87
C VAL A 20 -15.48 0.31 -7.63
N GLY A 21 -16.55 -0.49 -7.55
CA GLY A 21 -17.92 -0.01 -7.42
C GLY A 21 -18.14 0.87 -6.19
N ALA A 22 -17.59 0.44 -5.04
CA ALA A 22 -17.64 1.17 -3.78
C ALA A 22 -16.99 2.57 -3.83
N TYR A 23 -16.24 2.95 -4.86
CA TYR A 23 -15.68 4.30 -5.02
C TYR A 23 -16.48 5.16 -6.02
N GLY A 24 -17.78 4.94 -6.12
CA GLY A 24 -18.71 5.79 -6.88
C GLY A 24 -18.91 5.35 -8.33
N ARG A 25 -18.73 4.05 -8.62
CA ARG A 25 -18.87 3.45 -9.95
C ARG A 25 -19.86 2.27 -9.92
N PRO A 26 -21.14 2.49 -9.60
CA PRO A 26 -22.13 1.42 -9.36
C PRO A 26 -22.35 0.48 -10.56
N GLU A 27 -21.95 0.90 -11.77
CA GLU A 27 -21.97 0.08 -12.98
C GLU A 27 -20.88 -1.00 -13.01
N LEU A 28 -19.86 -0.92 -12.14
CA LEU A 28 -18.79 -1.92 -12.04
C LEU A 28 -19.17 -3.04 -11.08
N THR A 29 -19.04 -4.28 -11.54
CA THR A 29 -19.35 -5.47 -10.73
C THR A 29 -18.13 -5.88 -9.89
N THR A 30 -18.05 -5.39 -8.65
CA THR A 30 -16.97 -5.74 -7.69
C THR A 30 -17.50 -6.27 -6.34
N PRO A 31 -18.44 -7.24 -6.32
CA PRO A 31 -19.25 -7.57 -5.14
C PRO A 31 -18.44 -7.96 -3.90
N ASN A 32 -17.29 -8.62 -4.07
CA ASN A 32 -16.43 -9.00 -2.94
C ASN A 32 -15.71 -7.79 -2.32
N ILE A 33 -15.21 -6.86 -3.14
CA ILE A 33 -14.55 -5.64 -2.66
C ILE A 33 -15.59 -4.70 -2.06
N ASP A 34 -16.77 -4.60 -2.69
CA ASP A 34 -17.87 -3.79 -2.21
C ASP A 34 -18.41 -4.30 -0.87
N GLY A 35 -18.52 -5.61 -0.69
CA GLY A 35 -18.87 -6.24 0.58
C GLY A 35 -17.83 -5.98 1.69
N LEU A 36 -16.53 -6.01 1.36
CA LEU A 36 -15.47 -5.63 2.31
C LEU A 36 -15.56 -4.15 2.70
N ALA A 37 -15.85 -3.27 1.74
CA ALA A 37 -16.02 -1.84 2.02
C ALA A 37 -17.25 -1.54 2.89
N ALA A 38 -18.36 -2.28 2.69
CA ALA A 38 -19.60 -2.11 3.44
C ALA A 38 -19.53 -2.67 4.89
N SER A 39 -18.74 -3.72 5.12
CA SER A 39 -18.58 -4.37 6.43
C SER A 39 -17.37 -3.89 7.22
N GLY A 40 -16.52 -3.04 6.63
CA GLY A 40 -15.27 -2.55 7.20
C GLY A 40 -15.12 -1.04 7.15
N ILE A 41 -13.87 -0.58 7.06
CA ILE A 41 -13.53 0.83 6.88
C ILE A 41 -13.03 1.04 5.46
N ARG A 42 -13.63 1.98 4.75
CA ARG A 42 -13.19 2.46 3.42
C ARG A 42 -12.50 3.82 3.57
N PHE A 43 -11.37 4.01 2.89
CA PHE A 43 -10.65 5.27 2.89
C PHE A 43 -10.90 6.03 1.58
N ASP A 44 -11.59 7.17 1.65
CA ASP A 44 -11.87 7.99 0.45
C ASP A 44 -10.66 8.80 -0.03
N ARG A 45 -9.58 8.83 0.75
CA ARG A 45 -8.34 9.60 0.48
C ARG A 45 -7.09 8.80 0.84
N ALA A 46 -6.85 7.70 0.13
CA ALA A 46 -5.61 6.93 0.21
C ALA A 46 -4.73 7.20 -1.02
N TYR A 47 -3.45 7.54 -0.81
CA TYR A 47 -2.52 7.92 -1.87
C TYR A 47 -1.31 7.00 -1.90
N THR A 48 -0.87 6.61 -3.10
CA THR A 48 0.44 5.99 -3.29
C THR A 48 1.53 7.05 -3.12
N THR A 49 2.68 6.67 -2.55
CA THR A 49 3.85 7.56 -2.44
C THR A 49 4.53 7.78 -3.78
N CYS A 50 4.32 6.89 -4.76
CA CYS A 50 4.86 6.98 -6.11
C CYS A 50 4.00 6.14 -7.08
N PRO A 51 3.68 6.62 -8.30
CA PRO A 51 2.92 5.86 -9.29
C PRO A 51 3.80 4.85 -10.07
N LEU A 52 4.75 4.17 -9.39
CA LEU A 52 5.63 3.14 -9.98
C LEU A 52 5.64 1.90 -9.09
N CYS A 53 5.58 0.72 -9.71
CA CYS A 53 5.36 -0.57 -9.06
C CYS A 53 6.36 -0.89 -7.93
N VAL A 54 7.67 -0.84 -8.19
CA VAL A 54 8.67 -1.19 -7.16
C VAL A 54 8.77 -0.12 -6.08
N LEU A 55 8.63 1.16 -6.43
CA LEU A 55 8.72 2.25 -5.47
C LEU A 55 7.51 2.27 -4.53
N ALA A 56 6.29 2.07 -5.06
CA ALA A 56 5.06 2.00 -4.27
C ALA A 56 5.11 0.83 -3.27
N ARG A 57 5.46 -0.37 -3.75
CA ARG A 57 5.60 -1.56 -2.88
C ARG A 57 6.74 -1.41 -1.89
N GLY A 58 7.87 -0.87 -2.33
CA GLY A 58 9.00 -0.59 -1.47
C GLY A 58 8.61 0.33 -0.33
N ALA A 59 7.86 1.41 -0.62
CA ALA A 59 7.39 2.31 0.42
C ALA A 59 6.41 1.65 1.39
N LEU A 60 5.50 0.84 0.87
CA LEU A 60 4.50 0.12 1.66
C LEU A 60 5.12 -0.89 2.64
N PHE A 61 6.10 -1.69 2.18
CA PHE A 61 6.73 -2.71 3.02
C PHE A 61 7.78 -2.18 3.98
N THR A 62 8.31 -0.98 3.71
CA THR A 62 9.35 -0.37 4.56
C THR A 62 8.81 0.72 5.47
N GLY A 63 7.59 1.20 5.26
CA GLY A 63 7.04 2.37 5.95
C GLY A 63 7.77 3.68 5.62
N CYS A 64 8.65 3.69 4.62
CA CYS A 64 9.49 4.82 4.25
C CYS A 64 9.13 5.35 2.86
N TYR A 65 9.22 6.66 2.64
CA TYR A 65 9.12 7.20 1.28
C TYR A 65 10.21 6.60 0.36
N PRO A 66 9.97 6.49 -0.96
CA PRO A 66 10.97 5.98 -1.90
C PRO A 66 12.32 6.70 -1.77
N ALA A 67 12.29 8.03 -1.56
CA ALA A 67 13.48 8.84 -1.31
C ALA A 67 14.36 8.33 -0.15
N ASN A 68 13.75 7.72 0.87
CA ASN A 68 14.43 7.23 2.08
C ASN A 68 14.76 5.73 2.04
N ASN A 69 14.09 4.93 1.21
CA ASN A 69 14.33 3.48 1.11
C ASN A 69 15.25 3.08 -0.06
N GLY A 70 15.71 4.05 -0.85
CA GLY A 70 16.69 3.83 -1.93
C GLY A 70 16.12 3.28 -3.24
N ALA A 71 14.83 2.93 -3.32
CA ALA A 71 14.19 2.60 -4.59
C ALA A 71 14.05 3.87 -5.45
N ARG A 72 14.52 3.82 -6.69
CA ARG A 72 14.53 4.97 -7.63
C ARG A 72 13.94 4.67 -9.00
N ALA A 73 13.90 3.40 -9.38
CA ALA A 73 13.33 2.92 -10.62
C ALA A 73 12.74 1.51 -10.41
N ASN A 74 12.01 0.99 -11.40
CA ASN A 74 11.42 -0.35 -11.28
C ASN A 74 12.47 -1.48 -11.30
N GLU A 75 13.66 -1.20 -11.81
CA GLU A 75 14.78 -2.15 -11.82
C GLU A 75 15.58 -2.11 -10.51
N MET A 76 15.22 -1.23 -9.57
CA MET A 76 15.96 -0.97 -8.34
C MET A 76 15.10 -1.27 -7.10
N ALA A 77 15.38 -2.41 -6.46
CA ALA A 77 14.77 -2.76 -5.18
C ALA A 77 15.16 -1.78 -4.07
N PRO A 78 14.36 -1.68 -2.99
CA PRO A 78 14.78 -0.97 -1.78
C PRO A 78 16.15 -1.46 -1.28
N GLN A 79 16.94 -0.55 -0.73
CA GLN A 79 18.24 -0.89 -0.16
C GLN A 79 18.07 -1.81 1.04
N ALA A 80 18.96 -2.80 1.17
CA ALA A 80 18.95 -3.74 2.29
C ALA A 80 19.12 -3.04 3.65
N SER A 81 19.93 -1.98 3.69
CA SER A 81 20.08 -1.10 4.84
C SER A 81 19.35 0.22 4.57
N ILE A 82 18.12 0.31 5.06
CA ILE A 82 17.33 1.55 4.98
C ILE A 82 17.92 2.53 5.99
N HIS A 83 18.77 3.44 5.52
CA HIS A 83 19.17 4.60 6.30
C HIS A 83 18.12 5.69 6.05
N PRO A 84 17.24 6.01 7.01
CA PRO A 84 16.35 7.14 6.83
C PRO A 84 17.22 8.38 6.71
N ALA A 85 17.31 8.93 5.50
CA ALA A 85 18.03 10.16 5.25
C ALA A 85 17.53 11.25 6.23
N GLY A 86 18.35 11.57 7.23
CA GLY A 86 18.15 12.71 8.12
C GLY A 86 17.23 12.53 9.34
N LEU A 87 16.73 11.33 9.68
CA LEU A 87 15.96 11.15 10.93
C LEU A 87 16.86 10.59 12.05
N PRO A 88 17.07 11.33 13.16
CA PRO A 88 17.96 10.89 14.25
C PRO A 88 17.49 9.61 14.97
N TRP A 89 16.27 9.13 14.71
CA TRP A 89 15.65 8.02 15.46
C TRP A 89 15.54 6.70 14.70
N GLY A 90 15.88 6.65 13.41
CA GLY A 90 15.72 5.42 12.63
C GLY A 90 14.24 5.07 12.40
N CYS A 91 13.84 4.77 11.17
CA CYS A 91 12.60 4.02 10.98
C CYS A 91 12.96 2.56 11.28
N LYS A 92 12.90 2.19 12.57
CA LYS A 92 12.94 0.79 12.96
C LYS A 92 11.56 0.22 12.63
N MET A 93 11.52 -0.78 11.74
CA MET A 93 10.37 -1.68 11.65
C MET A 93 10.13 -2.36 13.00
#